data_AF-A0A7C7AJL0-F1
#
_entry.id   AF-A0A7C7AJL0-F1
#
_cell.length_a   1.000
_cell.length_b   1.000
_cell.length_c   1.000
_cell.angle_alpha   90.00
_cell.angle_beta   90.00
_cell.angle_gamma   90.00
#
_symmetry.space_group_name_H-M   'P 1'
#
loop_
_entity.id
_entity.type
_entity.pdbx_description
1 polymer ?
#
loop_
_entity_poly.entity_id
_entity_poly.type
_entity_poly.pdbx_seq_one_letter_code
_entity_poly.pdbx_strand_id
1 'polypeptide(L)'
;MSKDSKIYVAGHRGMVGSALVRRLKSQGYNNIITRTSKELDLKRQADVEKFFSEEKPDYVFLSAAKVGGIVANNTYPADFMYENMMIEMNVIKSAFDNR
;
A
#
# COMPACT_ATOMS: atom_id res chain seq x y z
N MET A 1 0.17 -14.51 11.15
CA MET A 1 -1.14 -13.88 10.87
C MET A 1 -2.24 -14.87 11.21
N SER A 2 -3.16 -14.49 12.09
CA SER A 2 -4.40 -15.23 12.33
C SER A 2 -5.38 -15.01 11.16
N LYS A 3 -6.40 -15.87 11.00
CA LYS A 3 -7.32 -15.77 9.83
C LYS A 3 -8.23 -14.55 9.85
N ASP A 4 -8.43 -14.00 11.04
CA ASP A 4 -9.18 -12.80 11.37
C ASP A 4 -8.32 -11.53 11.42
N SER A 5 -6.98 -11.65 11.33
CA SER A 5 -6.07 -10.49 11.26
C SER A 5 -6.49 -9.54 10.16
N LYS A 6 -6.53 -8.24 10.47
CA LYS A 6 -6.84 -7.16 9.53
C LYS A 6 -5.62 -6.85 8.67
N ILE A 7 -5.71 -7.17 7.39
CA ILE A 7 -4.59 -7.08 6.45
C ILE A 7 -4.84 -5.95 5.46
N TYR A 8 -3.97 -4.94 5.44
CA TYR A 8 -3.97 -3.93 4.40
C TYR A 8 -3.05 -4.32 3.24
N VAL A 9 -3.57 -4.30 2.00
CA VAL A 9 -2.77 -4.47 0.78
C VAL A 9 -2.76 -3.18 -0.03
N ALA A 10 -1.70 -2.38 0.12
CA ALA A 10 -1.48 -1.19 -0.70
C ALA A 10 -1.07 -1.61 -2.12
N GLY A 11 -1.65 -0.98 -3.15
CA GLY A 11 -1.36 -1.33 -4.55
C GLY A 11 -2.08 -2.59 -5.04
N HIS A 12 -3.19 -2.97 -4.41
CA HIS A 12 -3.93 -4.22 -4.66
C HIS A 12 -4.38 -4.50 -6.11
N ARG A 13 -4.43 -3.47 -6.98
CA ARG A 13 -4.79 -3.62 -8.41
C ARG A 13 -3.59 -3.90 -9.31
N GLY A 14 -2.37 -3.70 -8.82
CA GLY A 14 -1.15 -4.00 -9.56
C GLY A 14 -0.93 -5.51 -9.71
N MET A 15 0.05 -5.89 -10.53
CA MET A 15 0.40 -7.29 -10.77
C MET A 15 0.69 -8.04 -9.46
N VAL A 16 1.55 -7.47 -8.60
CA VAL A 16 1.91 -8.06 -7.30
C VAL A 16 0.73 -8.02 -6.33
N GLY A 17 0.10 -6.86 -6.16
CA GLY A 17 -1.00 -6.67 -5.21
C GLY A 17 -2.20 -7.58 -5.50
N SER A 18 -2.58 -7.75 -6.76
CA SER A 18 -3.71 -8.61 -7.15
C SER A 18 -3.41 -10.09 -6.92
N ALA A 19 -2.16 -10.52 -7.12
CA ALA A 19 -1.72 -11.86 -6.79
C ALA A 19 -1.72 -12.11 -5.27
N LEU A 20 -1.27 -11.13 -4.48
CA LEU A 20 -1.32 -11.19 -3.01
C LEU A 20 -2.75 -11.33 -2.51
N VAL A 21 -3.67 -10.48 -2.96
CA VAL A 21 -5.10 -10.56 -2.56
C VAL A 21 -5.69 -11.93 -2.93
N ARG A 22 -5.45 -12.42 -4.14
CA ARG A 22 -5.93 -13.75 -4.57
C ARG A 22 -5.36 -14.86 -3.68
N ARG A 23 -4.07 -14.80 -3.36
CA ARG A 23 -3.41 -15.79 -2.51
C ARG A 23 -3.93 -15.75 -1.08
N LEU A 24 -4.06 -14.57 -0.47
CA LEU A 24 -4.61 -14.40 0.87
C LEU A 24 -6.05 -14.96 0.95
N LYS A 25 -6.91 -14.62 -0.01
CA LYS A 25 -8.26 -15.18 -0.09
C LYS A 25 -8.26 -16.70 -0.23
N SER A 26 -7.42 -17.26 -1.12
CA SER A 26 -7.30 -18.72 -1.28
C SER A 26 -6.81 -19.44 -0.02
N GLN A 27 -6.12 -18.73 0.87
CA GLN A 27 -5.66 -19.25 2.15
C GLN A 27 -6.68 -19.01 3.29
N GLY A 28 -7.86 -18.43 3.01
CA GLY A 28 -8.92 -18.22 4.00
C GLY A 28 -8.77 -16.95 4.85
N TYR A 29 -7.99 -15.97 4.41
CA TYR A 29 -8.00 -14.64 5.04
C TYR A 29 -9.18 -13.83 4.49
N ASN A 30 -10.06 -13.40 5.40
CA ASN A 30 -11.32 -12.73 5.03
C ASN A 30 -11.34 -11.23 5.38
N ASN A 31 -10.47 -10.79 6.29
CA ASN A 31 -10.38 -9.42 6.76
C ASN A 31 -9.28 -8.63 6.00
N ILE A 32 -9.46 -8.51 4.69
CA ILE A 32 -8.51 -7.80 3.80
C ILE A 32 -9.09 -6.45 3.43
N ILE A 33 -8.40 -5.38 3.82
CA ILE A 33 -8.75 -4.02 3.43
C ILE A 33 -7.87 -3.55 2.26
N THR A 34 -8.49 -2.81 1.35
CA THR A 34 -7.83 -2.25 0.17
C THR A 34 -8.34 -0.85 -0.10
N ARG A 35 -7.53 -0.02 -0.76
CA ARG A 35 -7.91 1.29 -1.28
C ARG A 35 -7.35 1.49 -2.68
N THR A 36 -8.12 2.13 -3.53
CA THR A 36 -7.69 2.67 -4.83
C THR A 36 -6.98 4.01 -4.61
N SER A 37 -6.22 4.47 -5.60
CA SER A 37 -5.54 5.76 -5.53
C SER A 37 -6.49 6.96 -5.49
N LYS A 38 -7.79 6.76 -5.79
CA LYS A 38 -8.82 7.81 -5.63
C LYS A 38 -9.37 7.88 -4.21
N GLU A 39 -9.30 6.78 -3.46
CA GLU A 39 -9.79 6.70 -2.08
C GLU A 39 -8.70 7.03 -1.07
N LEU A 40 -7.43 6.80 -1.43
CA LEU A 40 -6.28 7.07 -0.59
C LEU A 40 -5.06 7.44 -1.47
N ASP A 41 -4.61 8.69 -1.39
CA ASP A 41 -3.34 9.11 -1.99
C ASP A 41 -2.19 8.81 -1.02
N LEU A 42 -1.45 7.75 -1.31
CA LEU A 42 -0.31 7.32 -0.49
C LEU A 42 0.85 8.33 -0.46
N LYS A 43 0.85 9.33 -1.35
CA LYS A 43 1.83 10.43 -1.32
C LYS A 43 1.46 11.53 -0.32
N ARG A 44 0.20 11.58 0.13
CA ARG A 44 -0.30 12.57 1.08
C ARG A 44 -0.25 12.01 2.50
N GLN A 45 0.70 12.53 3.28
CA GLN A 45 0.93 12.07 4.66
C GLN A 45 -0.35 12.09 5.50
N ALA A 46 -1.10 13.19 5.50
CA ALA A 46 -2.33 13.32 6.29
C ALA A 46 -3.41 12.28 5.91
N ASP A 47 -3.52 11.92 4.63
CA ASP A 47 -4.49 10.91 4.19
C ASP A 47 -4.11 9.52 4.69
N VAL A 48 -2.81 9.20 4.65
CA VAL A 48 -2.27 7.93 5.16
C VAL A 48 -2.39 7.85 6.69
N GLU A 49 -2.01 8.90 7.40
CA GLU A 49 -2.14 8.98 8.86
C GLU A 49 -3.60 8.78 9.30
N LYS A 50 -4.54 9.47 8.64
CA LYS A 50 -5.97 9.30 8.89
C LYS A 50 -6.41 7.87 8.66
N PHE A 51 -6.07 7.29 7.50
CA PHE A 51 -6.43 5.91 7.16
C PHE A 51 -5.91 4.91 8.20
N PHE A 52 -4.66 5.03 8.63
CA PHE A 52 -4.08 4.13 9.64
C PHE A 52 -4.72 4.31 11.03
N SER A 53 -5.04 5.54 11.42
CA SER A 53 -5.72 5.82 12.70
C SER A 53 -7.13 5.22 12.79
N GLU A 54 -7.84 5.20 11.66
CA GLU A 54 -9.21 4.67 11.54
C GLU A 54 -9.22 3.14 11.37
N GLU A 55 -8.38 2.62 10.48
CA GLU A 55 -8.43 1.21 10.09
C GLU A 55 -7.57 0.31 10.97
N LYS A 56 -6.43 0.78 11.50
CA LYS A 56 -5.51 0.01 12.37
C LYS A 56 -5.25 -1.42 11.88
N PRO A 57 -4.61 -1.61 10.71
CA PRO A 57 -4.31 -2.94 10.20
C PRO A 57 -3.22 -3.64 11.03
N ASP A 58 -3.41 -4.93 11.32
CA ASP A 58 -2.41 -5.77 12.00
C ASP A 58 -1.19 -6.04 11.11
N TYR A 59 -1.41 -6.15 9.80
CA TYR A 59 -0.37 -6.42 8.80
C TYR A 59 -0.56 -5.55 7.57
N VAL A 60 0.56 -5.10 7.00
CA VAL A 60 0.59 -4.29 5.78
C VAL A 60 1.46 -4.96 4.74
N PHE A 61 0.91 -5.18 3.55
CA PHE A 61 1.66 -5.51 2.34
C PHE A 61 1.75 -4.26 1.45
N LEU A 62 2.91 -3.63 1.41
CA LEU A 62 3.16 -2.46 0.56
C LEU A 62 3.62 -2.90 -0.83
N SER A 63 2.69 -2.92 -1.79
CA SER A 63 2.97 -3.22 -3.21
C SER A 63 2.62 -2.07 -4.15
N ALA A 64 2.30 -0.90 -3.60
CA ALA A 64 2.09 0.33 -4.35
C ALA A 64 3.43 0.98 -4.68
N ALA A 65 3.61 1.40 -5.92
CA ALA A 65 4.79 2.13 -6.38
C ALA A 65 4.43 2.93 -7.65
N LYS A 66 5.16 4.01 -7.89
CA LYS A 66 5.25 4.61 -9.21
C LYS A 66 6.12 3.71 -10.08
N VAL A 67 5.51 3.11 -11.09
CA VAL A 67 6.16 2.16 -12.02
C VAL A 67 6.07 2.65 -13.46
N GLY A 68 6.99 2.18 -14.30
CA GLY A 68 7.01 2.46 -15.73
C GLY A 68 8.14 1.70 -16.43
N GLY A 69 8.16 1.73 -17.76
CA GLY A 69 9.24 1.13 -18.56
C GLY A 69 10.56 1.88 -18.43
N ILE A 70 11.62 1.36 -19.07
CA ILE A 70 12.97 1.95 -19.01
C ILE A 70 12.99 3.41 -19.49
N VAL A 71 12.22 3.74 -20.53
CA VAL A 71 12.09 5.11 -21.04
C VAL A 71 11.48 6.03 -19.99
N ALA A 72 10.37 5.61 -19.36
CA ALA A 72 9.69 6.45 -18.36
C ALA A 72 10.56 6.72 -17.12
N ASN A 73 11.31 5.72 -16.65
CA ASN A 73 12.26 5.92 -15.54
C ASN A 73 13.37 6.90 -15.91
N ASN A 74 13.89 6.84 -17.14
CA ASN A 74 14.93 7.75 -17.59
C ASN A 74 14.41 9.17 -17.87
N THR A 75 13.16 9.30 -18.30
CA THR A 75 12.53 10.62 -18.56
C THR A 75 12.14 11.34 -17.27
N TYR A 76 11.68 10.62 -16.25
CA TYR A 76 11.13 11.21 -15.02
C TYR A 76 11.84 10.73 -13.73
N PRO A 77 13.17 10.74 -13.64
CA PRO A 77 13.90 10.12 -12.52
C PRO A 77 13.57 10.75 -11.17
N ALA A 78 13.41 12.08 -11.12
CA ALA A 78 13.06 12.79 -9.91
C ALA A 78 11.65 12.41 -9.40
N ASP A 79 10.67 12.29 -10.30
CA ASP A 79 9.30 11.90 -9.93
C ASP A 79 9.25 10.46 -9.42
N PHE A 80 9.96 9.54 -10.08
CA PHE A 80 10.05 8.15 -9.62
C PHE A 80 10.67 8.05 -8.22
N MET A 81 11.75 8.79 -7.97
CA MET A 81 12.37 8.82 -6.64
C MET A 81 11.40 9.41 -5.61
N TYR A 82 10.91 10.62 -5.86
CA TYR A 82 10.06 11.35 -4.91
C TYR A 82 8.78 10.58 -4.60
N GLU A 83 8.04 10.13 -5.61
CA GLU A 83 6.74 9.47 -5.38
C GLU A 83 6.92 8.15 -4.61
N ASN A 84 7.93 7.34 -4.95
CA ASN A 84 8.16 6.08 -4.24
C ASN A 84 8.63 6.32 -2.80
N MET A 85 9.54 7.28 -2.57
CA MET A 85 9.94 7.65 -1.22
C MET A 85 8.76 8.15 -0.38
N MET A 86 7.89 9.00 -0.93
CA MET A 86 6.70 9.48 -0.22
C MET A 86 5.75 8.33 0.15
N ILE A 87 5.49 7.41 -0.79
CA ILE A 87 4.66 6.23 -0.55
C ILE A 87 5.24 5.37 0.58
N GLU A 88 6.54 5.06 0.50
CA GLU A 88 7.23 4.20 1.47
C GLU A 88 7.25 4.83 2.86
N MET A 89 7.70 6.09 2.97
CA MET A 89 7.86 6.76 4.26
C MET A 89 6.52 6.97 4.96
N ASN A 90 5.48 7.39 4.24
CA ASN A 90 4.15 7.61 4.83
C ASN A 90 3.57 6.31 5.38
N VAL A 91 3.66 5.21 4.62
CA VAL A 91 3.10 3.90 5.03
C VAL A 91 3.89 3.29 6.17
N ILE A 92 5.23 3.27 6.08
CA ILE A 92 6.08 2.67 7.11
C ILE A 92 5.93 3.42 8.43
N LYS A 93 5.94 4.76 8.39
CA LYS A 93 5.80 5.60 9.59
C LYS A 93 4.41 5.44 10.21
N SER A 94 3.35 5.54 9.43
CA SER A 94 1.97 5.37 9.92
C SER A 94 1.71 3.98 10.51
N ALA A 95 2.29 2.93 9.92
CA ALA A 95 2.22 1.57 10.45
C ALA A 95 2.97 1.42 11.79
N PHE A 96 4.08 2.14 11.99
CA PHE A 96 4.79 2.16 13.27
C PHE A 96 4.01 2.91 14.35
N ASP A 97 3.41 4.05 14.01
CA ASP A 97 2.73 4.92 14.98
C ASP A 97 1.36 4.40 15.41
N ASN A 98 0.72 3.53 14.62
CA ASN A 98 -0.62 2.98 14.87
C ASN A 98 -0.62 1.47 15.16
N ARG A 99 0.40 1.00 15.88
CA ARG A 99 0.49 -0.39 16.36
C ARG A 99 -0.55 -0.73 17.42
#